data_AF-A0A1C6BIR5-F1
#
_entry.id   AF-A0A1C6BIR5-F1
#
_cell.length_a   1.000
_cell.length_b   1.000
_cell.length_c   1.000
_cell.angle_alpha   90.00
_cell.angle_beta   90.00
_cell.angle_gamma   90.00
#
_symmetry.space_group_name_H-M   'P 1'
#
loop_
_entity.id
_entity.type
_entity.pdbx_description
1 polymer ?
#
loop_
_entity_poly.entity_id
_entity_poly.type
_entity_poly.pdbx_seq_one_letter_code
_entity_poly.pdbx_strand_id
1 'polypeptide(L)'
;MDRVIDFNELKNKVNDKDIDKFEGYIYDLYYKMAEGKINMADFSREITAYMDKNGISQDKFMKIQAKLMERYGFDSAALEEQMKSLGLNNICPNDYEKGRRIMSFQEKYKSRIKVRAASEYYIKNEKNNINIWLEDVDVIIRSEGKIDLTDVELNEFLCSYKKVVDERSLKISICENTKEYDY
;
A
#
# COMPACT_ATOMS: atom_id res chain seq x y z
N MET A 1 37.97 -31.56 9.54
CA MET A 1 37.35 -30.29 9.11
C MET A 1 36.28 -29.96 10.12
N ASP A 2 36.53 -28.95 10.96
CA ASP A 2 35.59 -28.45 11.95
C ASP A 2 34.28 -27.99 11.28
N ARG A 3 33.15 -28.54 11.73
CA ARG A 3 31.84 -27.96 11.44
C ARG A 3 31.70 -26.72 12.30
N VAL A 4 32.04 -25.56 11.74
CA VAL A 4 31.72 -24.27 12.35
C VAL A 4 30.19 -24.17 12.40
N ILE A 5 29.63 -24.31 13.60
CA ILE A 5 28.21 -24.09 13.85
C ILE A 5 27.98 -22.59 13.79
N ASP A 6 27.23 -22.12 12.80
CA ASP A 6 26.80 -20.72 12.76
C ASP A 6 25.68 -20.50 13.79
N PHE A 7 26.06 -19.93 14.94
CA PHE A 7 25.15 -19.63 16.04
C PHE A 7 24.03 -18.65 15.64
N ASN A 8 24.18 -17.88 14.55
CA ASN A 8 23.12 -17.00 14.05
C ASN A 8 21.98 -17.77 13.39
N GLU A 9 22.25 -18.89 12.71
CA GLU A 9 21.19 -19.74 12.12
C GLU A 9 20.33 -20.40 13.20
N LEU A 10 20.94 -20.82 14.30
CA LEU A 10 20.24 -21.43 15.44
C LEU A 10 19.34 -20.43 16.19
N LYS A 11 19.77 -19.17 16.31
CA LYS A 11 19.01 -18.10 16.97
C LYS A 11 17.78 -17.65 16.17
N ASN A 12 17.86 -17.71 14.85
CA ASN A 12 16.79 -17.28 13.93
C ASN A 12 15.84 -18.41 13.51
N LYS A 13 15.92 -19.58 14.15
CA LYS A 13 15.03 -20.72 13.91
C LYS A 13 13.73 -20.53 14.70
N VAL A 14 12.62 -20.39 13.98
CA VAL A 14 11.28 -20.29 14.59
C VAL A 14 10.79 -21.70 14.93
N ASN A 15 10.40 -21.91 16.19
CA ASN A 15 9.72 -23.12 16.63
C ASN A 15 8.23 -22.84 16.81
N ASP A 16 7.38 -23.88 16.76
CA ASP A 16 5.93 -23.69 16.80
C ASP A 16 5.45 -23.15 18.16
N LYS A 17 6.20 -23.35 19.25
CA LYS A 17 5.88 -22.77 20.56
C LYS A 17 6.04 -21.25 20.59
N ASP A 18 7.02 -20.70 19.87
CA ASP A 18 7.22 -19.26 19.75
C ASP A 18 6.08 -18.63 18.93
N ILE A 19 5.57 -19.37 17.94
CA ILE A 19 4.41 -19.00 17.13
C ILE A 19 3.15 -18.97 17.99
N ASP A 20 2.85 -20.06 18.71
CA ASP A 20 1.66 -20.17 19.58
C ASP A 20 1.65 -19.06 20.66
N LYS A 21 2.81 -18.75 21.24
CA LYS A 21 2.93 -17.68 22.26
C LYS A 21 2.71 -16.29 21.69
N PHE A 22 3.21 -16.03 20.48
CA PHE A 22 3.03 -14.76 19.81
C PHE A 22 1.58 -14.57 19.35
N GLU A 23 0.97 -15.63 18.79
CA GLU A 23 -0.45 -15.72 18.41
C GLU A 23 -1.36 -15.39 19.59
N GLY A 24 -1.15 -16.05 20.74
CA GLY A 24 -1.92 -15.79 21.96
C GLY A 24 -1.79 -14.35 22.44
N TYR A 25 -0.59 -13.77 22.38
CA TYR A 25 -0.36 -12.37 22.78
C TYR A 25 -1.06 -11.37 21.83
N ILE A 26 -1.03 -11.64 20.53
CA ILE A 26 -1.73 -10.84 19.52
C ILE A 26 -3.24 -10.86 19.77
N TYR A 27 -3.83 -12.03 20.02
CA TYR A 27 -5.25 -12.14 20.34
C TYR A 27 -5.64 -11.33 21.58
N ASP A 28 -4.81 -11.38 22.62
CA ASP A 28 -5.02 -10.64 23.86
C ASP A 28 -5.01 -9.11 23.64
N LEU A 29 -4.11 -8.64 22.77
CA LEU A 29 -4.05 -7.23 22.37
C LEU A 29 -5.24 -6.82 21.49
N TYR A 30 -5.65 -7.67 20.54
CA TYR A 30 -6.85 -7.42 19.74
C TYR A 30 -8.10 -7.30 20.60
N TYR A 31 -8.22 -8.15 21.63
CA TYR A 31 -9.35 -8.08 22.56
C TYR A 31 -9.35 -6.77 23.35
N LYS A 32 -8.21 -6.37 23.89
CA LYS A 32 -8.06 -5.08 24.61
C LYS A 32 -8.38 -3.88 23.70
N MET A 33 -8.04 -3.98 22.43
CA MET A 33 -8.34 -2.95 21.44
C MET A 33 -9.83 -2.90 21.08
N ALA A 34 -10.47 -4.07 20.90
CA ALA A 34 -11.91 -4.17 20.66
C ALA A 34 -12.73 -3.63 21.84
N GLU A 35 -12.23 -3.81 23.07
CA GLU A 35 -12.80 -3.21 24.28
C GLU A 35 -12.47 -1.70 24.44
N GLY A 36 -11.68 -1.11 23.53
CA GLY A 36 -11.28 0.29 23.58
C GLY A 36 -10.25 0.63 24.66
N LYS A 37 -9.62 -0.37 25.29
CA LYS A 37 -8.63 -0.20 26.37
C LYS A 37 -7.26 0.21 25.86
N ILE A 38 -6.95 -0.11 24.60
CA ILE A 38 -5.72 0.28 23.92
C ILE A 38 -6.05 0.78 22.50
N ASN A 39 -5.27 1.74 22.00
CA ASN A 39 -5.34 2.18 20.60
C ASN A 39 -4.26 1.49 19.74
N MET A 40 -4.23 1.80 18.44
CA MET A 40 -3.22 1.25 17.51
C MET A 40 -1.78 1.61 17.86
N ALA A 41 -1.55 2.80 18.42
CA ALA A 41 -0.20 3.22 18.85
C ALA A 41 0.27 2.43 20.08
N ASP A 42 -0.65 2.10 20.98
CA ASP A 42 -0.38 1.26 22.15
C ASP A 42 -0.16 -0.20 21.72
N PHE A 43 -0.97 -0.72 20.80
CA PHE A 43 -0.78 -2.04 20.20
C PHE A 43 0.62 -2.18 19.57
N SER A 44 1.01 -1.22 18.73
CA SER A 44 2.34 -1.16 18.13
C SER A 44 3.46 -1.21 19.18
N ARG A 45 3.34 -0.40 20.23
CA ARG A 45 4.32 -0.33 21.33
C ARG A 45 4.41 -1.65 22.10
N GLU A 46 3.29 -2.30 22.35
CA GLU A 46 3.21 -3.59 23.02
C GLU A 46 3.87 -4.70 22.21
N ILE A 47 3.70 -4.72 20.87
CA ILE A 47 4.41 -5.66 20.01
C ILE A 47 5.93 -5.46 20.07
N THR A 48 6.41 -4.22 19.95
CA THR A 48 7.85 -3.94 20.05
C THR A 48 8.40 -4.34 21.42
N ALA A 49 7.69 -4.01 22.50
CA ALA A 49 8.08 -4.41 23.85
C ALA A 49 8.11 -5.93 24.04
N TYR A 50 7.17 -6.65 23.43
CA TYR A 50 7.16 -8.11 23.43
C TYR A 50 8.36 -8.68 22.66
N MET A 51 8.71 -8.11 21.52
CA MET A 51 9.88 -8.53 20.73
C MET A 51 11.17 -8.36 21.53
N ASP A 52 11.37 -7.19 22.13
CA ASP A 52 12.55 -6.88 22.94
C ASP A 52 12.66 -7.81 24.15
N LYS A 53 11.56 -7.99 24.89
CA LYS A 53 11.51 -8.83 26.10
C LYS A 53 11.78 -10.30 25.81
N ASN A 54 11.41 -10.79 24.63
CA ASN A 54 11.55 -12.18 24.24
C ASN A 54 12.77 -12.43 23.31
N GLY A 55 13.60 -11.41 23.07
CA GLY A 55 14.79 -11.52 22.22
C GLY A 55 14.46 -11.91 20.77
N ILE A 56 13.30 -11.46 20.27
CA ILE A 56 12.82 -11.74 18.93
C ILE A 56 13.44 -10.69 17.99
N SER A 57 14.37 -11.13 17.14
CA SER A 57 14.90 -10.30 16.07
C SER A 57 13.83 -9.96 15.05
N GLN A 58 14.02 -8.88 14.29
CA GLN A 58 13.12 -8.51 13.20
C GLN A 58 12.92 -9.66 12.21
N ASP A 59 13.99 -10.37 11.84
CA ASP A 59 13.91 -11.53 10.94
C ASP A 59 13.09 -12.69 11.54
N LYS A 60 13.24 -12.94 12.84
CA LYS A 60 12.47 -13.97 13.54
C LYS A 60 11.00 -13.59 13.61
N PHE A 61 10.71 -12.31 13.83
CA PHE A 61 9.35 -11.76 13.81
C PHE A 61 8.68 -11.92 12.45
N MET A 62 9.37 -11.56 11.36
CA MET A 62 8.84 -11.75 9.99
C MET A 62 8.50 -13.22 9.70
N LYS A 63 9.35 -14.16 10.14
CA LYS A 63 9.10 -15.59 9.99
C LYS A 63 7.91 -16.07 10.83
N ILE A 64 7.72 -15.52 12.04
CA ILE A 64 6.55 -15.81 12.88
C ILE A 64 5.27 -15.30 12.20
N GLN A 65 5.28 -14.07 11.67
CA GLN A 65 4.15 -13.51 10.95
C GLN A 65 3.78 -14.36 9.72
N ALA A 66 4.76 -14.76 8.91
CA ALA A 66 4.54 -15.61 7.74
C ALA A 66 3.92 -16.97 8.11
N LYS A 67 4.46 -17.63 9.15
CA LYS A 67 3.94 -18.90 9.67
C LYS A 67 2.50 -18.78 10.20
N LEU A 68 2.15 -17.69 10.86
CA LEU A 68 0.78 -17.45 11.31
C LEU A 68 -0.17 -17.27 10.13
N MET A 69 0.23 -16.48 9.13
CA MET A 69 -0.55 -16.32 7.91
C MET A 69 -0.83 -17.66 7.22
N GLU A 70 0.20 -18.51 7.08
CA GLU A 70 0.05 -19.87 6.56
C GLU A 70 -0.92 -20.73 7.40
N ARG A 71 -0.79 -20.70 8.75
CA ARG A 71 -1.63 -21.48 9.66
C ARG A 71 -3.11 -21.11 9.57
N TYR A 72 -3.41 -19.84 9.38
CA TYR A 72 -4.79 -19.35 9.25
C TYR A 72 -5.34 -19.44 7.82
N GLY A 73 -4.58 -20.01 6.88
CA GLY A 73 -4.99 -20.14 5.49
C GLY A 73 -5.11 -18.79 4.78
N PHE A 74 -4.35 -17.77 5.23
CA PHE A 74 -4.28 -16.50 4.52
C PHE A 74 -3.62 -16.73 3.18
N ASP A 75 -4.42 -16.67 2.12
CA ASP A 75 -3.94 -16.56 0.76
C ASP A 75 -3.18 -15.24 0.64
N SER A 76 -1.87 -15.32 0.37
CA SER A 76 -1.03 -14.15 0.12
C SER A 76 -1.62 -13.23 -0.95
N ALA A 77 -2.36 -13.79 -1.91
CA ALA A 77 -3.06 -13.02 -2.94
C ALA A 77 -4.20 -12.17 -2.37
N ALA A 78 -4.95 -12.66 -1.36
CA ALA A 78 -6.04 -11.92 -0.73
C ALA A 78 -5.54 -10.79 0.19
N LEU A 79 -4.37 -10.96 0.81
CA LEU A 79 -3.70 -9.87 1.53
C LEU A 79 -3.16 -8.83 0.56
N GLU A 80 -2.54 -9.26 -0.54
CA GLU A 80 -2.04 -8.36 -1.58
C GLU A 80 -3.19 -7.55 -2.21
N GLU A 81 -4.35 -8.16 -2.44
CA GLU A 81 -5.55 -7.48 -2.93
C GLU A 81 -6.13 -6.50 -1.90
N GLN A 82 -6.11 -6.83 -0.60
CA GLN A 82 -6.48 -5.91 0.47
C GLN A 82 -5.49 -4.74 0.60
N MET A 83 -4.18 -5.02 0.54
CA MET A 83 -3.13 -3.98 0.52
C MET A 83 -3.28 -3.07 -0.71
N LYS A 84 -3.67 -3.65 -1.85
CA LYS A 84 -3.96 -2.91 -3.08
C LYS A 84 -5.21 -2.05 -2.97
N SER A 85 -6.27 -2.55 -2.35
CA SER A 85 -7.48 -1.78 -2.06
C SER A 85 -7.22 -0.61 -1.08
N LEU A 86 -6.21 -0.75 -0.22
CA LEU A 86 -5.77 0.29 0.73
C LEU A 86 -4.65 1.20 0.17
N GLY A 87 -4.17 0.96 -1.06
CA GLY A 87 -3.15 1.77 -1.72
C GLY A 87 -1.73 1.55 -1.19
N LEU A 88 -1.49 0.41 -0.54
CA LEU A 88 -0.26 0.05 0.17
C LEU A 88 0.73 -0.74 -0.70
N ASN A 89 0.57 -0.73 -2.03
CA ASN A 89 1.39 -1.45 -3.00
C ASN A 89 2.91 -1.17 -2.87
N ASN A 90 3.27 -0.03 -2.28
CA ASN A 90 4.66 0.44 -2.13
C ASN A 90 5.22 0.28 -0.71
N ILE A 91 4.56 -0.50 0.15
CA ILE A 91 5.07 -0.83 1.48
C ILE A 91 5.87 -2.13 1.37
N CYS A 92 7.20 -2.01 1.29
CA CYS A 92 8.07 -3.13 1.56
C CYS A 92 7.86 -3.58 3.01
N PRO A 93 7.84 -4.90 3.31
CA PRO A 93 7.68 -5.43 4.67
C PRO A 93 8.71 -4.89 5.68
N ASN A 94 9.82 -4.32 5.20
CA ASN A 94 10.89 -3.76 6.03
C ASN A 94 10.68 -2.32 6.51
N ASP A 95 9.60 -1.62 6.12
CA ASP A 95 9.38 -0.22 6.51
C ASP A 95 8.09 -0.03 7.34
N TYR A 96 8.11 -0.64 8.53
CA TYR A 96 7.03 -0.58 9.51
C TYR A 96 6.62 0.85 9.88
N GLU A 97 7.61 1.75 10.03
CA GLU A 97 7.38 3.16 10.34
C GLU A 97 6.57 3.85 9.24
N LYS A 98 6.88 3.58 7.97
CA LYS A 98 6.12 4.10 6.82
C LYS A 98 4.70 3.54 6.80
N GLY A 99 4.52 2.25 7.07
CA GLY A 99 3.19 1.64 7.17
C GLY A 99 2.33 2.24 8.30
N ARG A 100 2.92 2.42 9.49
CA ARG A 100 2.26 3.08 10.64
C ARG A 100 1.80 4.49 10.30
N ARG A 101 2.64 5.28 9.60
CA ARG A 101 2.29 6.66 9.20
C ARG A 101 1.14 6.68 8.19
N ILE A 102 1.14 5.77 7.20
CA ILE A 102 0.06 5.68 6.21
C ILE A 102 -1.27 5.31 6.89
N MET A 103 -1.26 4.30 7.78
CA MET A 103 -2.45 3.92 8.55
C MET A 103 -2.96 5.06 9.43
N SER A 104 -2.06 5.73 10.17
CA SER A 104 -2.41 6.87 11.02
C SER A 104 -3.02 8.03 10.20
N PHE A 105 -2.50 8.26 8.99
CA PHE A 105 -3.04 9.26 8.07
C PHE A 105 -4.44 8.87 7.58
N GLN A 106 -4.63 7.63 7.13
CA GLN A 106 -5.95 7.12 6.72
C GLN A 106 -6.96 7.18 7.87
N GLU A 107 -6.59 6.82 9.10
CA GLU A 107 -7.47 6.91 10.27
C GLU A 107 -7.85 8.35 10.61
N LYS A 108 -6.92 9.30 10.49
CA LYS A 108 -7.19 10.71 10.78
C LYS A 108 -8.25 11.30 9.85
N TYR A 109 -8.21 10.94 8.56
CA TYR A 109 -9.11 11.48 7.54
C TYR A 109 -10.26 10.53 7.17
N LYS A 110 -10.26 9.30 7.71
CA LYS A 110 -11.29 8.26 7.59
C LYS A 110 -11.79 8.08 6.16
N SER A 111 -13.10 7.95 5.98
CA SER A 111 -13.79 7.72 4.71
C SER A 111 -13.72 8.89 3.71
N ARG A 112 -13.08 10.02 4.06
CA ARG A 112 -12.93 11.16 3.13
C ARG A 112 -11.76 10.96 2.16
N ILE A 113 -10.81 10.10 2.49
CA ILE A 113 -9.76 9.69 1.56
C ILE A 113 -10.28 8.51 0.76
N LYS A 114 -10.25 8.64 -0.57
CA LYS A 114 -10.48 7.54 -1.49
C LYS A 114 -9.16 7.16 -2.13
N VAL A 115 -8.78 5.90 -1.99
CA VAL A 115 -7.66 5.34 -2.72
C VAL A 115 -8.20 4.87 -4.07
N ARG A 116 -7.57 5.33 -5.14
CA ARG A 116 -7.95 5.04 -6.52
C ARG A 116 -6.69 4.72 -7.31
N ALA A 117 -6.72 3.65 -8.08
CA ALA A 117 -5.64 3.34 -9.02
C ALA A 117 -5.86 4.17 -10.28
N ALA A 118 -4.90 5.02 -10.62
CA ALA A 118 -4.94 5.81 -11.84
C ALA A 118 -3.69 5.52 -12.68
N SER A 119 -3.86 5.48 -14.00
CA SER A 119 -2.73 5.46 -14.94
C SER A 119 -2.44 6.88 -15.42
N GLU A 120 -1.17 7.20 -15.61
CA GLU A 120 -0.73 8.50 -16.08
C GLU A 120 -0.08 8.36 -17.46
N TYR A 121 -0.43 9.26 -18.39
CA TYR A 121 0.17 9.38 -19.71
C TYR A 121 0.53 10.84 -19.99
N TYR A 122 1.52 11.05 -20.85
CA TYR A 122 2.04 12.38 -21.14
C TYR A 122 2.16 12.60 -22.64
N ILE A 123 1.74 13.79 -23.10
CA ILE A 123 1.87 14.23 -24.49
C ILE A 123 2.67 15.53 -24.51
N LYS A 124 3.72 15.57 -25.32
CA LYS A 124 4.52 16.78 -25.60
C LYS A 124 4.81 16.88 -27.08
N ASN A 125 4.04 17.71 -27.76
CA ASN A 125 4.17 17.95 -29.18
C ASN A 125 3.96 19.46 -29.47
N GLU A 126 3.81 19.81 -30.74
CA GLU A 126 3.66 21.20 -31.19
C GLU A 126 2.36 21.86 -30.69
N LYS A 127 1.32 21.07 -30.41
CA LYS A 127 0.00 21.55 -30.00
C LYS A 127 -0.18 21.53 -28.49
N ASN A 128 0.34 20.50 -27.83
CA ASN A 128 0.06 20.22 -26.43
C ASN A 128 1.33 19.85 -25.65
N ASN A 129 1.34 20.29 -24.40
CA ASN A 129 2.23 19.81 -23.34
C ASN A 129 1.33 19.49 -22.14
N ILE A 130 0.85 18.25 -22.07
CA ILE A 130 -0.26 17.84 -21.19
C ILE A 130 0.02 16.53 -20.48
N ASN A 131 -0.56 16.40 -19.30
CA ASN A 131 -0.57 15.18 -18.50
C ASN A 131 -2.00 14.65 -18.42
N ILE A 132 -2.18 13.34 -18.59
CA ILE A 132 -3.48 12.69 -18.65
C ILE A 132 -3.56 11.61 -17.58
N TRP A 133 -4.55 11.73 -16.69
CA TRP A 133 -4.86 10.72 -15.69
C TRP A 133 -6.09 9.94 -16.09
N LEU A 134 -5.98 8.61 -15.97
CA LEU A 134 -7.00 7.66 -16.36
C LEU A 134 -7.47 6.89 -15.13
N GLU A 135 -8.76 7.00 -14.82
CA GLU A 135 -9.40 6.26 -13.74
C GLU A 135 -10.74 5.68 -14.24
N ASP A 136 -10.70 4.46 -14.77
CA ASP A 136 -11.85 3.83 -15.45
C ASP A 136 -12.41 4.75 -16.57
N VAL A 137 -13.67 5.17 -16.48
CA VAL A 137 -14.26 6.08 -17.48
C VAL A 137 -13.94 7.56 -17.23
N ASP A 138 -13.39 7.90 -16.07
CA ASP A 138 -12.99 9.27 -15.74
C ASP A 138 -11.59 9.54 -16.31
N VAL A 139 -11.48 10.57 -17.15
CA VAL A 139 -10.22 11.02 -17.75
C VAL A 139 -9.98 12.47 -17.36
N ILE A 140 -8.82 12.79 -16.79
CA ILE A 140 -8.44 14.14 -16.41
C ILE A 140 -7.24 14.57 -17.27
N ILE A 141 -7.39 15.64 -18.03
CA ILE A 141 -6.32 16.22 -18.85
C ILE A 141 -5.87 17.52 -18.18
N ARG A 142 -4.60 17.61 -17.82
CA ARG A 142 -4.00 18.74 -17.10
C ARG A 142 -2.95 19.43 -17.96
N SER A 143 -2.93 20.75 -17.91
CA SER A 143 -1.94 21.60 -18.55
C SER A 143 -1.72 22.89 -17.76
N GLU A 144 -0.47 23.34 -17.71
CA GLU A 144 -0.15 24.72 -17.29
C GLU A 144 -0.66 25.75 -18.32
N GLY A 145 -0.76 25.33 -19.59
CA GLY A 145 -1.24 26.16 -20.69
C GLY A 145 -2.67 25.86 -21.08
N LYS A 146 -3.05 26.34 -22.27
CA LYS A 146 -4.28 25.89 -22.94
C LYS A 146 -4.08 24.51 -23.55
N ILE A 147 -5.17 23.77 -23.67
CA ILE A 147 -5.21 22.43 -24.24
C ILE A 147 -5.86 22.53 -25.62
N ASP A 148 -5.13 22.11 -26.65
CA ASP A 148 -5.64 22.05 -28.02
C ASP A 148 -6.29 20.67 -28.28
N LEU A 149 -7.62 20.64 -28.34
CA LEU A 149 -8.39 19.43 -28.63
C LEU A 149 -8.35 19.00 -30.09
N THR A 150 -7.75 19.80 -30.98
CA THR A 150 -7.52 19.41 -32.39
C THR A 150 -6.25 18.59 -32.56
N ASP A 151 -5.54 18.29 -31.47
CA ASP A 151 -4.36 17.43 -31.47
C ASP A 151 -4.72 15.99 -31.83
N VAL A 152 -4.10 15.50 -32.90
CA VAL A 152 -4.34 14.16 -33.43
C VAL A 152 -3.87 13.10 -32.44
N GLU A 153 -2.72 13.30 -31.79
CA GLU A 153 -2.17 12.33 -30.84
C GLU A 153 -3.10 12.17 -29.62
N LEU A 154 -3.60 13.28 -29.09
CA LEU A 154 -4.58 13.26 -28.01
C LEU A 154 -5.86 12.52 -28.41
N ASN A 155 -6.39 12.81 -29.61
CA ASN A 155 -7.62 12.18 -30.08
C ASN A 155 -7.44 10.68 -30.36
N GLU A 156 -6.31 10.27 -30.93
CA GLU A 156 -5.96 8.86 -31.16
C GLU A 156 -5.80 8.11 -29.83
N PHE A 157 -5.16 8.73 -28.84
CA PHE A 157 -5.01 8.19 -27.50
C PHE A 157 -6.38 7.96 -26.83
N LEU A 158 -7.26 8.97 -26.83
CA LEU A 158 -8.59 8.87 -26.23
C LEU A 158 -9.45 7.81 -26.94
N CYS A 159 -9.39 7.73 -28.27
CA CYS A 159 -10.08 6.69 -29.03
C CYS A 159 -9.58 5.29 -28.69
N SER A 160 -8.26 5.14 -28.52
CA SER A 160 -7.66 3.87 -28.13
C SER A 160 -8.06 3.48 -26.70
N TYR A 161 -8.05 4.44 -25.78
CA TYR A 161 -8.47 4.20 -24.40
C TYR A 161 -9.96 3.85 -24.28
N LYS A 162 -10.82 4.47 -25.08
CA LYS A 162 -12.25 4.14 -25.15
C LYS A 162 -12.50 2.66 -25.44
N LYS A 163 -11.66 2.04 -26.30
CA LYS A 163 -11.70 0.59 -26.58
C LYS A 163 -11.29 -0.25 -25.38
N VAL A 164 -10.33 0.22 -24.58
CA VAL A 164 -9.88 -0.46 -23.35
C VAL A 164 -11.00 -0.51 -22.31
N VAL A 165 -11.86 0.50 -22.26
CA VAL A 165 -13.00 0.56 -21.33
C VAL A 165 -14.32 0.08 -21.94
N ASP A 166 -14.27 -0.87 -22.89
CA ASP A 166 -15.43 -1.50 -23.52
C ASP A 166 -16.37 -0.52 -24.24
N GLU A 167 -15.80 0.45 -24.95
CA GLU A 167 -16.54 1.46 -25.73
C GLU A 167 -17.45 2.39 -24.90
N ARG A 168 -17.35 2.33 -23.57
CA ARG A 168 -18.09 3.21 -22.65
C ARG A 168 -17.73 4.68 -22.90
N SER A 169 -18.70 5.56 -22.66
CA SER A 169 -18.48 7.01 -22.78
C SER A 169 -17.48 7.49 -21.75
N LEU A 170 -16.39 8.10 -22.22
CA LEU A 170 -15.39 8.73 -21.36
C LEU A 170 -15.94 10.05 -20.79
N LYS A 171 -15.74 10.24 -19.49
CA LYS A 171 -16.01 11.51 -18.80
C LYS A 171 -14.71 12.30 -18.70
N ILE A 172 -14.52 13.19 -19.67
CA ILE A 172 -13.28 13.97 -19.80
C ILE A 172 -13.40 15.28 -19.01
N SER A 173 -12.48 15.49 -18.08
CA SER A 173 -12.29 16.74 -17.33
C SER A 173 -11.04 17.45 -17.84
N ILE A 174 -11.18 18.70 -18.25
CA ILE A 174 -10.08 19.52 -18.79
C ILE A 174 -9.69 20.54 -17.72
N CYS A 175 -8.41 20.54 -17.36
CA CYS A 175 -7.83 21.42 -16.36
C CYS A 175 -6.70 22.22 -17.00
N GLU A 176 -7.00 23.43 -17.43
CA GLU A 176 -6.02 24.40 -17.96
C GLU A 176 -5.51 25.32 -16.86
N ASN A 177 -4.38 25.99 -17.11
CA ASN A 177 -3.79 26.98 -16.19
C ASN A 177 -3.48 26.40 -14.80
N THR A 178 -3.05 25.15 -14.75
CA THR A 178 -2.63 24.50 -13.50
C THR A 178 -1.33 25.12 -12.99
N LYS A 179 -1.18 25.21 -11.67
CA LYS A 179 0.04 25.69 -11.01
C LYS A 179 0.52 24.64 -10.02
N GLU A 180 1.83 24.48 -9.93
CA GLU A 180 2.47 23.53 -9.01
C GLU A 180 3.30 24.29 -7.97
N TYR A 181 3.34 23.77 -6.74
CA TYR A 181 4.16 24.29 -5.66
C TYR A 181 4.61 23.13 -4.75
N ASP A 182 5.84 23.23 -4.25
CA ASP A 182 6.38 22.28 -3.27
C ASP A 182 5.96 22.71 -1.85
N TYR A 183 5.48 21.75 -1.06
CA TYR A 183 5.05 21.94 0.35
C TYR A 183 6.02 21.30 1.34
#